data_AF-A0A4R2CNR0-F1
#
_entry.id   AF-A0A4R2CNR0-F1
#
_cell.length_a   1.000
_cell.length_b   1.000
_cell.length_c   1.000
_cell.angle_alpha   90.00
_cell.angle_beta   90.00
_cell.angle_gamma   90.00
#
_symmetry.space_group_name_H-M   'P 1'
#
loop_
_entity.id
_entity.type
_entity.pdbx_description
1 polymer ?
#
loop_
_entity_poly.entity_id
_entity_poly.type
_entity_poly.pdbx_seq_one_letter_code
_entity_poly.pdbx_strand_id
1 'polypeptide(L)'
;MFENGHLISVEKFPGASEWVPATGGVKKLTAALASCQGCDLYQYAGQAVPGEGPASARMVLVGEQPGDVEDHEGRTFVGPAGRLLDKALAEAGIERSEVYLTNAVKHFRFERQGKRRIHKTPAVGQIVACKPWLVSELEIVKPSLVVILGAVAARALLGTGFKVTVRRGEPVELPDGTAAMATVHPSSVVRSREYRRDFELFVRDLRTAVSLLP
;
A
#
# COMPACT_ATOMS: atom_id res chain seq x y z
N MET A 1 -19.18 -22.29 5.71
CA MET A 1 -19.68 -21.91 7.05
C MET A 1 -19.95 -20.42 7.01
N PHE A 2 -21.17 -20.03 7.32
CA PHE A 2 -21.67 -18.66 7.26
C PHE A 2 -21.32 -17.93 8.55
N GLU A 3 -20.78 -16.72 8.47
CA GLU A 3 -20.67 -15.82 9.62
C GLU A 3 -21.09 -14.39 9.21
N ASN A 4 -22.23 -13.98 9.77
CA ASN A 4 -22.68 -12.61 10.02
C ASN A 4 -22.90 -11.64 8.84
N GLY A 5 -24.05 -11.80 8.18
CA GLY A 5 -25.14 -10.82 8.33
C GLY A 5 -24.97 -9.38 7.81
N HIS A 6 -23.98 -9.09 6.97
CA HIS A 6 -23.98 -7.88 6.15
C HIS A 6 -23.58 -8.24 4.72
N LEU A 7 -24.55 -8.19 3.81
CA LEU A 7 -24.30 -8.11 2.37
C LEU A 7 -23.58 -6.78 2.10
N ILE A 8 -22.26 -6.74 2.31
CA ILE A 8 -21.43 -5.69 1.73
C ILE A 8 -21.48 -5.99 0.23
N SER A 9 -22.22 -5.19 -0.54
CA SER A 9 -22.36 -5.39 -1.98
C SER A 9 -20.98 -5.37 -2.64
N VAL A 10 -20.47 -6.57 -2.92
CA VAL A 10 -19.22 -6.81 -3.64
C VAL A 10 -19.37 -6.42 -5.13
N GLU A 11 -20.59 -6.09 -5.56
CA GLU A 11 -21.03 -5.92 -6.94
C GLU A 11 -20.74 -4.56 -7.60
N LYS A 12 -20.00 -3.63 -6.97
CA LYS A 12 -19.88 -2.28 -7.55
C LYS A 12 -18.87 -2.17 -8.71
N PHE A 13 -17.85 -3.03 -8.79
CA PHE A 13 -16.76 -2.86 -9.75
C PHE A 13 -16.36 -4.18 -10.42
N PRO A 14 -15.93 -4.16 -11.69
CA PRO A 14 -15.51 -5.37 -12.42
C PRO A 14 -14.24 -6.01 -11.85
N GLY A 15 -13.44 -5.26 -11.10
CA GLY A 15 -12.15 -5.72 -10.57
C GLY A 15 -11.02 -5.60 -11.60
N ALA A 16 -9.76 -5.62 -11.16
CA ALA A 16 -8.63 -5.34 -12.04
C ALA A 16 -8.11 -6.55 -12.83
N SER A 17 -8.62 -7.76 -12.58
CA SER A 17 -8.02 -9.01 -13.10
C SER A 17 -7.90 -9.04 -14.63
N GLU A 18 -8.85 -8.45 -15.36
CA GLU A 18 -8.80 -8.37 -16.83
C GLU A 18 -7.61 -7.55 -17.36
N TRP A 19 -7.15 -6.56 -16.61
CA TRP A 19 -6.04 -5.68 -17.00
C TRP A 19 -4.68 -6.19 -16.54
N VAL A 20 -4.64 -7.16 -15.63
CA VAL A 20 -3.39 -7.72 -15.11
C VAL A 20 -2.82 -8.70 -16.14
N PRO A 21 -1.61 -8.47 -16.68
CA PRO A 21 -1.00 -9.40 -17.60
C PRO A 21 -0.68 -10.73 -16.91
N ALA A 22 -1.11 -11.85 -17.52
CA ALA A 22 -0.89 -13.19 -16.97
C ALA A 22 0.59 -13.59 -16.82
N THR A 23 1.49 -12.96 -17.59
CA THR A 23 2.93 -13.22 -17.55
C THR A 23 3.72 -11.94 -17.76
N GLY A 24 4.93 -11.89 -17.18
CA GLY A 24 5.89 -10.80 -17.31
C GLY A 24 6.40 -10.33 -15.96
N GLY A 25 7.41 -9.47 -15.97
CA GLY A 25 7.93 -8.82 -14.77
C GLY A 25 7.27 -7.47 -14.49
N VAL A 26 7.77 -6.78 -13.46
CA VAL A 26 7.29 -5.46 -13.00
C VAL A 26 7.09 -4.48 -14.16
N LYS A 27 8.03 -4.40 -15.11
CA LYS A 27 7.92 -3.48 -16.26
C LYS A 27 6.63 -3.66 -17.08
N LYS A 28 6.24 -4.92 -17.34
CA LYS A 28 5.03 -5.21 -18.12
C LYS A 28 3.78 -4.96 -17.28
N LEU A 29 3.84 -5.26 -15.98
CA LEU A 29 2.78 -4.95 -15.02
C LEU A 29 2.52 -3.43 -14.97
N THR A 30 3.56 -2.62 -14.83
CA THR A 30 3.50 -1.16 -14.85
C THR A 30 2.93 -0.61 -16.15
N ALA A 31 3.35 -1.14 -17.30
CA ALA A 31 2.83 -0.69 -18.59
C ALA A 31 1.32 -0.96 -18.75
N ALA A 32 0.85 -2.13 -18.31
CA ALA A 32 -0.55 -2.51 -18.40
C ALA A 32 -1.45 -1.67 -17.46
N LEU A 33 -0.93 -1.30 -16.29
CA LEU A 33 -1.66 -0.56 -15.25
C LEU A 33 -2.26 0.76 -15.77
N ALA A 34 -1.61 1.44 -16.73
CA ALA A 34 -2.10 2.68 -17.32
C ALA A 34 -3.48 2.56 -18.00
N SER A 35 -3.87 1.35 -18.39
CA SER A 35 -5.17 1.07 -19.03
C SER A 35 -6.24 0.55 -18.07
N CYS A 36 -5.92 0.39 -16.78
CA CYS A 36 -6.78 -0.27 -15.81
C CYS A 36 -8.09 0.48 -15.57
N GLN A 37 -9.23 -0.17 -15.84
CA GLN A 37 -10.56 0.34 -15.53
C GLN A 37 -11.32 -0.50 -14.49
N GLY A 38 -10.58 -1.26 -13.67
CA GLY A 38 -11.16 -2.19 -12.69
C GLY A 38 -12.04 -1.56 -11.59
N CYS A 39 -12.04 -0.24 -11.40
CA CYS A 39 -12.93 0.49 -10.49
C CYS A 39 -13.15 1.94 -10.96
N ASP A 40 -14.00 2.73 -10.32
CA ASP A 40 -14.31 4.11 -10.72
C ASP A 40 -13.16 5.13 -10.61
N LEU A 41 -12.08 4.83 -9.88
CA LEU A 41 -11.01 5.80 -9.60
C LEU A 41 -10.24 6.28 -10.83
N TYR A 42 -10.12 5.46 -11.89
CA TYR A 42 -9.41 5.87 -13.12
C TYR A 42 -10.06 7.07 -13.80
N GLN A 43 -11.36 7.33 -13.55
CA GLN A 43 -12.09 8.42 -14.17
C GLN A 43 -11.70 9.80 -13.59
N TYR A 44 -11.14 9.82 -12.39
CA TYR A 44 -10.91 11.06 -11.62
C TYR A 44 -9.44 11.30 -11.28
N ALA A 45 -8.66 10.24 -11.10
CA ALA A 45 -7.22 10.31 -10.90
C ALA A 45 -6.52 10.86 -12.15
N GLY A 46 -5.36 11.51 -11.98
CA GLY A 46 -4.57 12.00 -13.10
C GLY A 46 -3.90 10.86 -13.86
N GLN A 47 -3.38 9.87 -13.13
CA GLN A 47 -2.80 8.65 -13.68
C GLN A 47 -2.77 7.55 -12.61
N ALA A 48 -2.58 6.30 -13.06
CA ALA A 48 -2.23 5.22 -12.15
C ALA A 48 -0.79 5.37 -11.67
N VAL A 49 -0.52 5.03 -10.41
CA VAL A 49 0.81 5.05 -9.83
C VAL A 49 1.26 3.61 -9.52
N PRO A 50 2.27 3.09 -10.22
CA PRO A 50 2.79 1.74 -10.01
C PRO A 50 3.63 1.66 -8.72
N GLY A 51 3.93 0.44 -8.27
CA GLY A 51 5.01 0.24 -7.31
C GLY A 51 6.39 0.55 -7.92
N GLU A 52 7.36 0.84 -7.05
CA GLU A 52 8.74 1.20 -7.41
C GLU A 52 9.74 0.43 -6.55
N GLY A 53 10.82 -0.07 -7.16
CA GLY A 53 11.91 -0.76 -6.49
C GLY A 53 12.45 -1.94 -7.30
N PRO A 54 13.49 -2.64 -6.83
CA PRO A 54 14.02 -3.80 -7.51
C PRO A 54 13.04 -4.97 -7.41
N ALA A 55 12.90 -5.74 -8.49
CA ALA A 55 12.11 -6.98 -8.50
C ALA A 55 12.72 -8.07 -7.60
N SER A 56 13.97 -7.90 -7.16
CA SER A 56 14.67 -8.77 -6.21
C SER A 56 14.57 -8.29 -4.76
N ALA A 57 13.75 -7.28 -4.46
CA ALA A 57 13.59 -6.75 -3.11
C ALA A 57 13.15 -7.84 -2.13
N ARG A 58 13.90 -8.04 -1.05
CA ARG A 58 13.51 -8.97 0.02
C ARG A 58 12.44 -8.40 0.95
N MET A 59 12.27 -7.08 0.95
CA MET A 59 11.26 -6.37 1.73
C MET A 59 10.37 -5.54 0.81
N VAL A 60 9.06 -5.71 0.93
CA VAL A 60 8.05 -4.88 0.27
C VAL A 60 7.34 -4.02 1.32
N LEU A 61 7.17 -2.72 1.08
CA LEU A 61 6.34 -1.86 1.90
C LEU A 61 5.06 -1.47 1.15
N VAL A 62 3.89 -1.68 1.78
CA VAL A 62 2.58 -1.47 1.15
C VAL A 62 1.81 -0.37 1.88
N GLY A 63 1.56 0.74 1.18
CA GLY A 63 0.71 1.85 1.61
C GLY A 63 -0.76 1.73 1.21
N GLU A 64 -1.50 2.81 1.44
CA GLU A 64 -2.94 2.88 1.16
C GLU A 64 -3.23 3.13 -0.33
N GLN A 65 -2.88 4.31 -0.82
CA GLN A 65 -3.11 4.79 -2.18
C GLN A 65 -2.16 5.97 -2.49
N PRO A 66 -2.01 6.37 -3.76
CA PRO A 66 -1.31 7.60 -4.12
C PRO A 66 -1.96 8.84 -3.50
N GLY A 67 -1.15 9.81 -3.12
CA GLY A 67 -1.61 11.15 -2.76
C GLY A 67 -1.62 12.10 -3.96
N ASP A 68 -1.86 13.37 -3.67
CA ASP A 68 -1.92 14.44 -4.67
C ASP A 68 -0.60 14.59 -5.44
N VAL A 69 0.54 14.47 -4.77
CA VAL A 69 1.86 14.59 -5.39
C VAL A 69 2.16 13.35 -6.24
N GLU A 70 1.93 12.17 -5.68
CA GLU A 70 2.14 10.88 -6.35
C GLU A 70 1.32 10.78 -7.64
N ASP A 71 0.06 11.22 -7.62
CA ASP A 71 -0.83 11.22 -8.78
C ASP A 71 -0.39 12.18 -9.90
N HIS A 72 0.25 13.31 -9.57
CA HIS A 72 0.83 14.19 -10.58
C HIS A 72 2.17 13.67 -11.11
N GLU A 73 3.00 13.11 -10.25
CA GLU A 73 4.36 12.66 -10.61
C GLU A 73 4.38 11.26 -11.22
N GLY A 74 3.32 10.46 -11.03
CA GLY A 74 3.29 9.06 -11.47
C GLY A 74 4.21 8.16 -10.65
N ARG A 75 4.57 8.58 -9.42
CA ARG A 75 5.59 7.94 -8.58
C ARG A 75 5.10 7.64 -7.18
N THR A 76 5.56 6.52 -6.62
CA THR A 76 5.09 6.02 -5.31
C THR A 76 5.90 6.61 -4.14
N PHE A 77 5.21 7.14 -3.13
CA PHE A 77 5.79 7.74 -1.92
C PHE A 77 6.81 8.86 -2.21
N VAL A 78 6.39 9.90 -2.94
CA VAL A 78 7.21 11.11 -3.25
C VAL A 78 6.73 12.38 -2.53
N GLY A 79 5.50 12.36 -2.01
CA GLY A 79 4.90 13.44 -1.22
C GLY A 79 5.40 13.51 0.22
N PRO A 80 4.72 14.29 1.09
CA PRO A 80 5.13 14.49 2.49
C PRO A 80 5.27 13.18 3.29
N ALA A 81 4.36 12.22 3.08
CA ALA A 81 4.42 10.92 3.74
C ALA A 81 5.60 10.08 3.23
N GLY A 82 5.91 10.15 1.93
CA GLY A 82 7.09 9.51 1.36
C GLY A 82 8.41 10.06 1.92
N ARG A 83 8.53 11.38 2.03
CA ARG A 83 9.71 12.01 2.65
C ARG A 83 9.87 11.65 4.14
N LEU A 84 8.77 11.44 4.86
CA LEU A 84 8.83 10.93 6.24
C LEU A 84 9.28 9.47 6.26
N LEU A 85 8.75 8.65 5.35
CA LEU A 85 9.17 7.26 5.18
C LEU A 85 10.67 7.18 4.87
N ASP A 86 11.20 8.01 3.97
CA ASP A 86 12.64 8.05 3.65
C ASP A 86 13.52 8.28 4.87
N LYS A 87 13.15 9.26 5.70
CA LYS A 87 13.86 9.55 6.95
C LYS A 87 13.79 8.37 7.91
N ALA A 88 12.62 7.74 8.03
CA ALA A 88 12.42 6.63 8.94
C ALA A 88 13.16 5.36 8.48
N LEU A 89 13.20 5.09 7.17
CA LEU A 89 13.98 4.01 6.57
C LEU A 89 15.47 4.22 6.85
N ALA A 90 16.00 5.42 6.58
CA ALA A 90 17.40 5.75 6.84
C ALA A 90 17.75 5.57 8.33
N GLU A 91 16.91 6.04 9.26
CA GLU A 91 17.15 5.88 10.69
C GLU A 91 17.00 4.42 11.19
N ALA A 92 16.21 3.62 10.49
CA ALA A 92 16.09 2.18 10.73
C ALA A 92 17.22 1.37 10.08
N GLY A 93 18.11 1.99 9.31
CA GLY A 93 19.20 1.32 8.59
C GLY A 93 18.71 0.53 7.37
N ILE A 94 17.61 0.97 6.74
CA ILE A 94 17.03 0.36 5.54
C ILE A 94 17.31 1.25 4.34
N GLU A 95 18.02 0.71 3.35
CA GLU A 95 18.27 1.42 2.10
C GLU A 95 17.01 1.44 1.22
N ARG A 96 16.51 2.63 0.86
CA ARG A 96 15.32 2.77 0.00
C ARG A 96 15.50 2.05 -1.35
N SER A 97 16.72 1.97 -1.85
CA SER A 97 17.03 1.32 -3.13
C SER A 97 16.91 -0.20 -3.09
N GLU A 98 16.85 -0.81 -1.90
CA GLU A 98 16.77 -2.27 -1.71
C GLU A 98 15.35 -2.78 -1.43
N VAL A 99 14.40 -1.87 -1.20
CA VAL A 99 13.00 -2.20 -0.92
C VAL A 99 12.11 -1.92 -2.12
N TYR A 100 11.00 -2.66 -2.22
CA TYR A 100 9.95 -2.38 -3.18
C TYR A 100 8.78 -1.69 -2.48
N LEU A 101 8.43 -0.50 -2.94
CA LEU A 101 7.37 0.33 -2.38
C LEU A 101 6.14 0.28 -3.27
N THR A 102 4.97 0.09 -2.68
CA THR A 102 3.71 0.08 -3.44
C THR A 102 2.52 0.51 -2.59
N ASN A 103 1.34 0.56 -3.19
CA ASN A 103 0.07 0.87 -2.52
C ASN A 103 -0.99 -0.19 -2.81
N ALA A 104 -1.92 -0.39 -1.88
CA ALA A 104 -3.04 -1.31 -2.06
C ALA A 104 -4.01 -0.88 -3.18
N VAL A 105 -4.17 0.42 -3.40
CA VAL A 105 -4.93 1.00 -4.51
C VAL A 105 -3.99 1.83 -5.38
N LYS A 106 -4.15 1.77 -6.71
CA LYS A 106 -3.22 2.38 -7.69
C LYS A 106 -3.62 3.75 -8.22
N HIS A 107 -4.82 4.22 -7.92
CA HIS A 107 -5.33 5.52 -8.36
C HIS A 107 -5.67 6.38 -7.15
N PHE A 108 -5.44 7.69 -7.23
CA PHE A 108 -5.73 8.61 -6.13
C PHE A 108 -7.23 8.84 -5.98
N ARG A 109 -7.81 8.44 -4.84
CA ARG A 109 -9.16 8.83 -4.46
C ARG A 109 -9.16 10.16 -3.72
N PHE A 110 -9.88 11.14 -4.27
CA PHE A 110 -10.07 12.44 -3.66
C PHE A 110 -11.46 13.02 -3.94
N GLU A 111 -11.83 14.05 -3.17
CA GLU A 111 -12.92 14.97 -3.48
C GLU A 111 -12.36 16.36 -3.76
N ARG A 112 -12.98 17.13 -4.66
CA ARG A 112 -12.57 18.52 -4.91
C ARG A 112 -13.22 19.45 -3.91
N GLN A 113 -12.41 20.31 -3.30
CA GLN A 113 -12.86 21.47 -2.53
C GLN A 113 -12.28 22.73 -3.18
N GLY A 114 -13.06 23.37 -4.05
CA GLY A 114 -12.56 24.41 -4.95
C GLY A 114 -11.46 23.84 -5.86
N LYS A 115 -10.28 24.46 -5.85
CA LYS A 115 -9.11 23.99 -6.61
C LYS A 115 -8.32 22.86 -5.92
N ARG A 116 -8.61 22.57 -4.64
CA ARG A 116 -7.85 21.59 -3.85
C ARG A 116 -8.41 20.18 -4.03
N ARG A 117 -7.52 19.20 -4.12
CA ARG A 117 -7.85 17.77 -4.09
C ARG A 117 -7.69 17.25 -2.67
N ILE A 118 -8.81 16.89 -2.04
CA ILE A 118 -8.84 16.42 -0.65
C ILE A 118 -8.86 14.90 -0.67
N HIS A 119 -7.78 14.29 -0.20
CA HIS A 119 -7.64 12.83 -0.09
C HIS A 119 -8.84 12.20 0.64
N LYS A 120 -9.34 11.08 0.11
CA LYS A 120 -10.35 10.24 0.76
C LYS A 120 -9.90 8.80 0.78
N THR A 121 -10.09 8.13 1.91
CA THR A 121 -9.76 6.71 2.07
C THR A 121 -10.48 5.83 1.04
N PRO A 122 -9.82 4.93 0.30
CA PRO A 122 -10.48 4.05 -0.66
C PRO A 122 -11.68 3.30 -0.06
N ALA A 123 -12.75 3.20 -0.84
CA ALA A 123 -13.89 2.36 -0.47
C ALA A 123 -13.50 0.88 -0.54
N VAL A 124 -14.23 0.03 0.22
CA VAL A 124 -13.99 -1.42 0.27
C VAL A 124 -13.95 -2.04 -1.12
N GLY A 125 -14.93 -1.70 -1.97
CA GLY A 125 -14.99 -2.19 -3.34
C GLY A 125 -13.77 -1.78 -4.17
N GLN A 126 -13.20 -0.59 -3.96
CA GLN A 126 -12.00 -0.14 -4.67
C GLN A 126 -10.76 -0.90 -4.22
N ILE A 127 -10.63 -1.18 -2.92
CA ILE A 127 -9.54 -2.00 -2.37
C ILE A 127 -9.61 -3.41 -2.96
N VAL A 128 -10.79 -4.03 -2.94
CA VAL A 128 -11.01 -5.38 -3.50
C VAL A 128 -10.74 -5.39 -5.00
N ALA A 129 -11.26 -4.40 -5.73
CA ALA A 129 -11.08 -4.29 -7.17
C ALA A 129 -9.61 -4.12 -7.57
N CYS A 130 -8.82 -3.39 -6.79
CA CYS A 130 -7.40 -3.15 -7.10
C CYS A 130 -6.46 -4.26 -6.60
N LYS A 131 -6.94 -5.15 -5.72
CA LYS A 131 -6.16 -6.25 -5.12
C LYS A 131 -5.39 -7.11 -6.14
N PRO A 132 -5.91 -7.45 -7.35
CA PRO A 132 -5.15 -8.20 -8.35
C PRO A 132 -3.79 -7.58 -8.68
N TRP A 133 -3.68 -6.25 -8.75
CA TRP A 133 -2.38 -5.60 -8.99
C TRP A 133 -1.39 -5.83 -7.86
N LEU A 134 -1.83 -5.69 -6.61
CA LEU A 134 -0.98 -5.88 -5.44
C LEU A 134 -0.52 -7.35 -5.33
N VAL A 135 -1.42 -8.30 -5.57
CA VAL A 135 -1.09 -9.73 -5.58
C VAL A 135 -0.04 -10.02 -6.64
N SER A 136 -0.21 -9.53 -7.88
CA SER A 136 0.77 -9.77 -8.94
C SER A 136 2.12 -9.09 -8.68
N GLU A 137 2.15 -7.92 -8.02
CA GLU A 137 3.43 -7.34 -7.57
C GLU A 137 4.13 -8.26 -6.57
N LEU A 138 3.41 -8.78 -5.57
CA LEU A 138 3.98 -9.69 -4.56
C LEU A 138 4.42 -11.03 -5.17
N GLU A 139 3.67 -11.56 -6.14
CA GLU A 139 4.03 -12.79 -6.86
C GLU A 139 5.26 -12.63 -7.75
N ILE A 140 5.49 -11.42 -8.29
CA ILE A 140 6.66 -11.11 -9.11
C ILE A 140 7.89 -10.84 -8.22
N VAL A 141 7.72 -10.04 -7.15
CA VAL A 141 8.83 -9.64 -6.27
C VAL A 141 9.23 -10.77 -5.31
N LYS A 142 8.26 -11.58 -4.87
CA LYS A 142 8.43 -12.69 -3.90
C LYS A 142 9.25 -12.27 -2.68
N PRO A 143 8.81 -11.23 -1.94
CA PRO A 143 9.57 -10.73 -0.81
C PRO A 143 9.64 -11.78 0.30
N SER A 144 10.71 -11.73 1.10
CA SER A 144 10.78 -12.47 2.37
C SER A 144 9.93 -11.83 3.46
N LEU A 145 9.67 -10.51 3.37
CA LEU A 145 8.87 -9.76 4.34
C LEU A 145 8.01 -8.68 3.68
N VAL A 146 6.76 -8.55 4.12
CA VAL A 146 5.86 -7.45 3.75
C VAL A 146 5.58 -6.55 4.96
N VAL A 147 5.99 -5.28 4.88
CA VAL A 147 5.67 -4.26 5.87
C VAL A 147 4.43 -3.49 5.44
N ILE A 148 3.38 -3.56 6.26
CA ILE A 148 2.06 -3.05 5.95
C ILE A 148 1.86 -1.70 6.63
N LEU A 149 1.77 -0.63 5.83
CA LEU A 149 1.68 0.74 6.30
C LEU A 149 0.22 1.17 6.42
N GLY A 150 -0.35 1.03 7.62
CA GLY A 150 -1.69 1.51 7.96
C GLY A 150 -2.84 0.55 7.67
N ALA A 151 -4.04 0.99 8.07
CA ALA A 151 -5.22 0.13 8.14
C ALA A 151 -5.76 -0.32 6.79
N VAL A 152 -5.65 0.49 5.73
CA VAL A 152 -6.14 0.10 4.40
C VAL A 152 -5.27 -0.98 3.77
N ALA A 153 -3.94 -0.82 3.83
CA ALA A 153 -3.01 -1.85 3.40
C ALA A 153 -3.22 -3.16 4.19
N ALA A 154 -3.42 -3.05 5.51
CA ALA A 154 -3.71 -4.20 6.35
C ALA A 154 -5.02 -4.87 5.97
N ARG A 155 -6.06 -4.10 5.67
CA ARG A 155 -7.33 -4.65 5.18
C ARG A 155 -7.17 -5.39 3.85
N ALA A 156 -6.37 -4.87 2.93
CA ALA A 156 -6.15 -5.49 1.63
C ALA A 156 -5.47 -6.87 1.74
N LEU A 157 -4.51 -6.99 2.66
CA LEU A 157 -3.63 -8.16 2.81
C LEU A 157 -4.10 -9.15 3.89
N LEU A 158 -4.56 -8.65 5.04
CA LEU A 158 -4.90 -9.41 6.25
C LEU A 158 -6.42 -9.45 6.53
N GLY A 159 -7.24 -8.75 5.74
CA GLY A 159 -8.69 -8.70 5.90
C GLY A 159 -9.18 -7.69 6.95
N THR A 160 -10.51 -7.59 7.11
CA THR A 160 -11.17 -6.54 7.89
C THR A 160 -11.04 -6.67 9.40
N GLY A 161 -10.71 -7.86 9.91
CA GLY A 161 -10.56 -8.11 11.34
C GLY A 161 -9.26 -7.55 11.93
N PHE A 162 -8.27 -7.22 11.10
CA PHE A 162 -6.95 -6.82 11.57
C PHE A 162 -6.93 -5.36 12.06
N LYS A 163 -6.52 -5.16 13.32
CA LYS A 163 -6.43 -3.83 13.95
C LYS A 163 -4.98 -3.39 14.14
N VAL A 164 -4.50 -2.54 13.23
CA VAL A 164 -3.12 -2.00 13.25
C VAL A 164 -2.78 -1.31 14.58
N THR A 165 -3.72 -0.55 15.17
CA THR A 165 -3.48 0.15 16.44
C THR A 165 -3.22 -0.79 17.62
N VAL A 166 -3.69 -2.04 17.53
CA VAL A 166 -3.51 -3.05 18.59
C VAL A 166 -2.29 -3.91 18.31
N ARG A 167 -2.07 -4.30 17.05
CA ARG A 167 -1.11 -5.32 16.65
C ARG A 167 0.09 -4.80 15.86
N ARG A 168 0.36 -3.50 15.89
CA ARG A 168 1.54 -2.92 15.23
C ARG A 168 2.83 -3.50 15.82
N GLY A 169 3.81 -3.77 14.97
CA GLY A 169 5.11 -4.30 15.37
C GLY A 169 5.11 -5.80 15.70
N GLU A 170 3.97 -6.49 15.60
CA GLU A 170 3.89 -7.93 15.80
C GLU A 170 4.07 -8.69 14.48
N PRO A 171 4.85 -9.78 14.46
CA PRO A 171 4.93 -10.64 13.29
C PRO A 171 3.58 -11.32 13.03
N VAL A 172 3.23 -11.39 11.76
CA VAL A 172 2.06 -12.09 11.22
C VAL A 172 2.42 -12.74 9.90
N GLU A 173 1.54 -13.58 9.39
CA GLU A 173 1.69 -14.18 8.06
C GLU A 173 0.58 -13.71 7.14
N LEU A 174 0.93 -13.48 5.87
CA LEU A 174 -0.05 -13.33 4.80
C LEU A 174 -0.72 -14.68 4.49
N PRO A 175 -1.86 -14.68 3.78
CA PRO A 175 -2.54 -15.93 3.43
C PRO A 175 -1.71 -16.94 2.63
N ASP A 176 -0.65 -16.50 1.95
CA ASP A 176 0.29 -17.33 1.21
C ASP A 176 1.51 -17.80 2.04
N GLY A 177 1.53 -17.49 3.34
CA GLY A 177 2.62 -17.81 4.26
C GLY A 177 3.77 -16.80 4.27
N THR A 178 3.72 -15.74 3.46
CA THR A 178 4.75 -14.69 3.47
C THR A 178 4.76 -13.99 4.82
N ALA A 179 5.93 -13.84 5.43
CA ALA A 179 6.06 -13.08 6.68
C ALA A 179 5.64 -11.63 6.47
N ALA A 180 4.94 -11.06 7.43
CA ALA A 180 4.47 -9.69 7.38
C ALA A 180 4.47 -9.04 8.77
N MET A 181 4.45 -7.71 8.77
CA MET A 181 4.30 -6.92 9.99
C MET A 181 3.58 -5.62 9.66
N ALA A 182 2.58 -5.25 10.46
CA ALA A 182 1.87 -4.00 10.28
C ALA A 182 2.43 -2.88 11.16
N THR A 183 2.34 -1.66 10.67
CA THR A 183 2.66 -0.44 11.43
C THR A 183 1.74 0.71 11.00
N VAL A 184 1.89 1.88 11.63
CA VAL A 184 1.15 3.09 11.28
C VAL A 184 1.52 3.55 9.86
N HIS A 185 0.60 4.25 9.20
CA HIS A 185 0.94 4.87 7.92
C HIS A 185 1.76 6.16 8.16
N PRO A 186 2.82 6.45 7.40
CA PRO A 186 3.65 7.64 7.61
C PRO A 186 2.85 8.96 7.60
N SER A 187 1.75 9.04 6.84
CA SER A 187 0.87 10.22 6.85
C SER A 187 0.17 10.48 8.19
N SER A 188 -0.01 9.49 9.08
CA SER A 188 -0.51 9.76 10.44
C SER A 188 0.57 10.39 11.30
N VAL A 189 1.83 9.98 11.13
CA VAL A 189 2.98 10.57 11.82
C VAL A 189 3.19 12.02 11.39
N VAL A 190 3.10 12.32 10.09
CA VAL A 190 3.17 13.70 9.55
C VAL A 190 2.16 14.63 10.22
N ARG A 191 0.97 14.11 10.58
CA ARG A 191 -0.13 14.88 11.17
C ARG A 191 -0.18 14.82 12.70
N SER A 192 0.77 14.13 13.33
CA SER A 192 0.76 13.93 14.77
C SER A 192 1.10 15.21 15.54
N ARG A 193 0.41 15.42 16.66
CA ARG A 193 0.75 16.46 17.64
C ARG A 193 1.98 16.08 18.48
N GLU A 194 2.26 14.78 18.61
CA GLU A 194 3.42 14.22 19.31
C GLU A 194 4.45 13.70 18.31
N TYR A 195 4.75 14.49 17.25
CA TYR A 195 5.55 14.08 16.10
C TYR A 195 6.82 13.29 16.46
N ARG A 196 7.63 13.78 17.40
CA ARG A 196 8.90 13.12 17.77
C ARG A 196 8.65 11.71 18.31
N ARG A 197 7.72 11.56 19.24
CA ARG A 197 7.37 10.27 19.84
C ARG A 197 6.83 9.30 18.78
N ASP A 198 5.90 9.75 17.95
CA ASP A 198 5.29 8.87 16.93
C ASP A 198 6.27 8.50 15.83
N PHE A 199 7.20 9.40 15.48
CA PHE A 199 8.28 9.11 14.55
C PHE A 199 9.27 8.08 15.11
N GLU A 200 9.71 8.24 16.37
CA GLU A 200 10.57 7.25 17.06
C GLU A 200 9.90 5.88 17.15
N LEU A 201 8.59 5.83 17.46
CA LEU A 201 7.82 4.59 17.46
C LEU A 201 7.71 3.96 16.07
N PHE A 202 7.60 4.78 15.02
CA PHE A 202 7.56 4.29 13.64
C PHE A 202 8.92 3.71 13.21
N VAL A 203 10.02 4.40 13.53
CA VAL A 203 11.39 3.90 13.32
C VAL A 203 11.62 2.59 14.08
N ARG A 204 11.15 2.50 15.32
CA ARG A 204 11.26 1.26 16.12
C ARG A 204 10.57 0.08 15.43
N ASP A 205 9.36 0.29 14.89
CA ASP A 205 8.68 -0.77 14.15
C ASP A 205 9.49 -1.20 12.93
N LEU A 206 10.03 -0.26 12.15
CA LEU A 206 10.87 -0.58 10.99
C LEU A 206 12.11 -1.39 11.38
N ARG A 207 12.76 -1.08 12.51
CA ARG A 207 13.86 -1.89 13.05
C ARG A 207 13.40 -3.30 13.44
N THR A 208 12.21 -3.43 14.04
CA THR A 208 11.61 -4.75 14.30
C THR A 208 11.39 -5.52 13.00
N ALA A 209 10.86 -4.88 11.94
CA ALA A 209 10.71 -5.52 10.63
C ALA A 209 12.05 -6.05 10.09
N VAL A 210 13.13 -5.29 10.18
CA VAL A 210 14.46 -5.77 9.75
C VAL A 210 14.86 -7.05 10.49
N SER A 211 14.57 -7.15 11.79
CA SER A 211 14.87 -8.37 12.57
C SER A 211 14.05 -9.61 12.18
N LEU A 212 12.98 -9.44 11.40
CA LEU A 212 12.16 -10.52 10.87
C LEU A 212 12.63 -11.01 9.49
N LEU A 213 13.54 -10.30 8.82
CA LEU A 213 14.12 -10.76 7.57
C LEU A 213 15.03 -11.98 7.84
N PRO A 214 14.85 -13.09 7.11
CA PRO A 214 15.68 -14.29 7.28
C PRO A 214 17.10 -14.16 6.71
#